data_AF-A0A535VHS3-F1
#
_entry.id   AF-A0A535VHS3-F1
#
_cell.length_a   1.000
_cell.length_b   1.000
_cell.length_c   1.000
_cell.angle_alpha   90.00
_cell.angle_beta   90.00
_cell.angle_gamma   90.00
#
_symmetry.space_group_name_H-M   'P 1'
#
loop_
_entity.id
_entity.type
_entity.pdbx_description
1 polymer ?
#
loop_
_entity_poly.entity_id
_entity_poly.type
_entity_poly.pdbx_seq_one_letter_code
_entity_poly.pdbx_strand_id
1 'polypeptide(L)'
;MTLASDDQYLEAEGRPVNTFTIKEVSGMDYMAYYRNREAFQLFQEHSTHLRKEREQEQAKRQEASRGRSRKTGKGQAAAHAVKASPRDPLLDYKRPRLVELLHEARTERDEAKQQARVARTEAEQQAYAERTELEHRYHKLLQEHAQCGVTIARLEAQQAEFQAFMERFRSALRKEEHNQ
;
A
#
# COMPACT_ATOMS: atom_id res chain seq x y z
N MET A 1 2.00 19.01 -6.88
CA MET A 1 2.68 19.63 -5.71
C MET A 1 4.16 19.39 -5.86
N THR A 2 4.92 20.46 -6.01
CA THR A 2 6.34 20.51 -6.38
C THR A 2 7.24 20.27 -5.17
N LEU A 3 7.57 18.98 -4.93
CA LEU A 3 8.50 18.49 -3.91
C LEU A 3 9.87 19.20 -3.88
N ALA A 4 10.30 19.76 -5.01
CA ALA A 4 11.59 20.41 -5.15
C ALA A 4 11.75 21.70 -4.32
N SER A 5 10.64 22.31 -3.89
CA SER A 5 10.68 23.62 -3.23
C SER A 5 10.94 23.49 -1.73
N ASP A 6 10.44 22.44 -1.08
CA ASP A 6 10.34 22.37 0.38
C ASP A 6 11.63 21.85 1.05
N ASP A 7 12.37 20.97 0.36
CA ASP A 7 13.67 20.48 0.85
C ASP A 7 14.78 21.54 0.74
N GLN A 8 14.67 22.48 -0.23
CA GLN A 8 15.56 23.64 -0.35
C GLN A 8 15.41 24.61 0.83
N TYR A 9 14.21 24.71 1.42
CA TYR A 9 13.98 25.49 2.64
C TYR A 9 14.70 24.88 3.86
N LEU A 10 14.72 23.54 3.99
CA LEU A 10 15.39 22.86 5.10
C LEU A 10 16.92 23.03 5.06
N GLU A 11 17.51 23.04 3.86
CA GLU A 11 18.93 23.33 3.67
C GLU A 11 19.28 24.79 3.99
N ALA A 12 18.44 25.75 3.59
CA ALA A 12 18.64 27.17 3.87
C ALA A 12 18.59 27.50 5.39
N GLU A 13 17.78 26.76 6.16
CA GLU A 13 17.71 26.88 7.62
C GLU A 13 18.81 26.10 8.37
N GLY A 14 19.67 25.35 7.66
CA GLY A 14 20.73 24.55 8.26
C GLY A 14 20.22 23.38 9.12
N ARG A 15 18.97 22.96 8.94
CA ARG A 15 18.36 21.85 9.70
C ARG A 15 18.70 20.51 9.04
N PRO A 16 18.94 19.44 9.83
CA PRO A 16 19.24 18.14 9.25
C PRO A 16 17.99 17.58 8.55
N VAL A 17 18.10 17.32 7.25
CA VAL A 17 17.07 16.65 6.45
C VAL A 17 16.93 15.20 6.91
N ASN A 18 15.93 14.95 7.77
CA ASN A 18 15.58 13.66 8.33
C ASN A 18 14.12 13.31 8.00
N THR A 19 13.77 12.03 8.08
CA THR A 19 12.40 11.52 7.87
C THR A 19 11.36 12.25 8.73
N PHE A 20 11.75 12.63 9.95
CA PHE A 20 10.92 13.41 10.87
C PHE A 20 10.73 14.86 10.40
N THR A 21 11.79 15.56 10.00
CA THR A 21 11.69 16.95 9.54
C THR A 21 10.95 17.05 8.21
N ILE A 22 11.13 16.05 7.34
CA ILE A 22 10.42 15.94 6.08
C ILE A 22 8.92 15.74 6.33
N LYS A 23 8.53 14.87 7.26
CA LYS A 23 7.12 14.67 7.66
C LYS A 23 6.51 15.93 8.29
N GLU A 24 7.28 16.65 9.09
CA GLU A 24 6.84 17.90 9.73
C GLU A 24 6.58 19.01 8.71
N VAL A 25 7.44 19.17 7.69
CA VAL A 25 7.31 20.24 6.69
C VAL A 25 6.33 19.88 5.58
N SER A 26 6.36 18.64 5.08
CA SER A 26 5.55 18.22 3.93
C SER A 26 4.25 17.51 4.29
N GLY A 27 4.08 17.10 5.55
CA GLY A 27 2.95 16.28 6.02
C GLY A 27 2.95 14.84 5.49
N MET A 28 3.97 14.43 4.72
CA MET A 28 4.01 13.11 4.09
C MET A 28 4.74 12.07 4.93
N ASP A 29 4.17 10.87 4.97
CA ASP A 29 4.71 9.76 5.74
C ASP A 29 5.88 9.08 5.03
N TYR A 30 6.84 8.59 5.81
CA TYR A 30 8.10 8.00 5.33
C TYR A 30 7.90 6.89 4.28
N MET A 31 6.80 6.13 4.38
CA MET A 31 6.47 5.05 3.44
C MET A 31 5.99 5.55 2.06
N ALA A 32 5.57 6.81 1.95
CA ALA A 32 5.21 7.41 0.66
C ALA A 32 6.45 7.68 -0.22
N TYR A 33 7.60 8.02 0.40
CA TYR A 33 8.85 8.29 -0.31
C TYR A 33 9.43 7.04 -0.99
N TYR A 34 9.37 5.87 -0.34
CA TYR A 34 9.85 4.62 -0.93
C TYR A 34 9.06 4.17 -2.16
N ARG A 35 7.82 4.64 -2.31
CA ARG A 35 6.97 4.32 -3.46
C ARG A 35 7.24 5.25 -4.66
N ASN A 36 7.90 6.39 -4.44
CA ASN A 36 8.28 7.33 -5.49
C ASN A 36 9.81 7.32 -5.69
N ARG A 37 10.25 6.78 -6.83
CA ARG A 37 11.68 6.60 -7.16
C ARG A 37 12.45 7.93 -7.23
N GLU A 38 11.83 9.00 -7.72
CA GLU A 38 12.47 10.31 -7.84
C GLU A 38 12.66 10.97 -6.48
N ALA A 39 11.63 10.89 -5.61
CA ALA A 39 11.71 11.40 -4.24
C ALA A 39 12.74 10.64 -3.39
N PHE A 40 12.88 9.34 -3.62
CA PHE A 40 13.87 8.52 -2.94
C PHE A 40 15.31 8.85 -3.37
N GLN A 41 15.54 9.16 -4.65
CA GLN A 41 16.85 9.60 -5.14
C GLN A 41 17.26 10.94 -4.53
N LEU A 42 16.35 11.91 -4.50
CA LEU A 42 16.58 13.20 -3.85
C LEU A 42 16.89 13.04 -2.35
N PHE A 43 16.15 12.19 -1.63
CA PHE A 43 16.45 11.88 -0.24
C PHE A 43 17.86 11.29 -0.06
N GLN A 44 18.28 10.37 -0.93
CA GLN A 44 19.64 9.82 -0.89
C GLN A 44 20.71 10.87 -1.16
N GLU A 45 20.44 11.83 -2.06
CA GLU A 45 21.35 12.89 -2.43
C GLU A 45 21.50 13.93 -1.31
N HIS A 46 20.40 14.31 -0.65
CA HIS A 46 20.34 15.40 0.33
C HIS A 46 20.37 14.94 1.81
N SER A 47 20.36 13.63 2.09
CA SER A 47 20.48 13.11 3.46
C SER A 47 21.87 13.37 4.04
N THR A 48 21.98 14.44 4.82
CA THR A 48 23.20 14.83 5.53
C THR A 48 23.52 13.90 6.70
N HIS A 49 22.53 13.17 7.24
CA HIS A 49 22.72 12.20 8.33
C HIS A 49 23.57 11.01 7.90
N LEU A 50 23.25 10.41 6.73
CA LEU A 50 24.00 9.28 6.19
C LEU A 50 25.44 9.66 5.79
N ARG A 51 25.66 10.91 5.37
CA ARG A 51 27.02 11.43 5.09
C ARG A 51 27.83 11.61 6.37
N LYS A 52 27.25 12.23 7.41
CA LYS A 52 27.91 12.42 8.72
C LYS A 52 28.20 11.10 9.44
N GLU A 53 27.27 10.14 9.41
CA GLU A 53 27.51 8.80 9.96
C GLU A 53 28.65 8.07 9.22
N ARG A 54 28.67 8.15 7.89
CA ARG A 54 29.72 7.52 7.07
C ARG A 54 31.09 8.16 7.30
N GLU A 55 31.16 9.49 7.43
CA GLU A 55 32.40 10.19 7.78
C GLU A 55 32.89 9.82 9.18
N GLN A 56 31.99 9.72 10.17
CA GLN A 56 32.34 9.28 11.53
C GLN A 56 32.83 7.82 11.57
N GLU A 57 32.20 6.91 10.82
CA GLU A 57 32.67 5.52 10.72
C GLU A 57 34.02 5.43 10.01
N GLN A 58 34.25 6.20 8.96
CA GLN A 58 35.54 6.24 8.28
C GLN A 58 36.65 6.85 9.16
N ALA A 59 36.35 7.89 9.92
CA ALA A 59 37.27 8.47 10.91
C ALA A 59 37.67 7.44 11.98
N LYS A 60 36.70 6.71 12.54
CA LYS A 60 36.95 5.62 13.51
C LYS A 60 37.83 4.51 12.94
N ARG A 61 37.66 4.15 11.67
CA ARG A 61 38.51 3.15 10.98
C ARG A 61 39.93 3.64 10.75
N GLN A 62 40.12 4.94 10.47
CA GLN A 62 41.45 5.54 10.31
C GLN A 62 42.21 5.69 11.64
N GLU A 63 41.50 5.97 12.73
CA GLU A 63 42.11 5.98 14.08
C GLU A 63 42.53 4.56 14.52
N ALA A 64 41.71 3.55 14.25
CA ALA A 64 42.01 2.15 14.57
C ALA A 64 43.21 1.59 13.79
N SER A 65 43.46 2.06 12.56
CA SER A 65 44.59 1.59 11.74
C SER A 65 45.92 2.24 12.13
N ARG A 66 45.90 3.46 12.67
CA ARG A 66 47.11 4.18 13.13
C ARG A 66 47.60 3.75 14.52
N GLY A 67 46.75 3.08 15.32
CA GLY A 67 47.10 2.62 16.68
C GLY A 67 47.73 1.22 16.78
N ARG A 68 47.72 0.41 15.70
CA ARG A 68 48.21 -0.99 15.73
C ARG A 68 49.56 -1.17 15.02
N SER A 69 50.57 -0.42 15.44
CA SER A 69 51.97 -0.76 15.15
C SER A 69 52.88 -0.35 16.30
N ARG A 70 52.80 -1.11 17.41
CA ARG A 70 53.88 -1.38 18.39
C ARG A 70 53.28 -1.92 19.70
N LYS A 71 53.32 -3.24 19.88
CA LYS A 71 54.01 -3.87 21.03
C LYS A 71 53.85 -5.38 21.02
N THR A 72 55.00 -6.03 21.03
CA THR A 72 55.25 -7.37 21.58
C THR A 72 54.83 -7.45 23.04
N GLY A 73 54.30 -8.60 23.47
CA GLY A 73 53.89 -8.83 24.86
C GLY A 73 53.57 -10.29 25.12
N LYS A 74 54.60 -11.05 25.48
CA LYS A 74 54.57 -12.44 25.93
C LYS A 74 53.86 -12.53 27.28
N GLY A 75 52.96 -13.50 27.43
CA GLY A 75 52.53 -14.03 28.73
C GLY A 75 51.32 -13.36 29.37
N GLN A 76 50.20 -14.08 29.41
CA GLN A 76 49.42 -14.32 30.63
C GLN A 76 48.37 -15.39 30.35
N ALA A 77 48.58 -16.56 30.96
CA ALA A 77 47.55 -17.57 31.14
C ALA A 77 46.54 -17.02 32.16
N ALA A 78 45.52 -16.32 31.67
CA ALA A 78 44.31 -16.07 32.42
C ALA A 78 43.31 -17.16 32.01
N ALA A 79 42.86 -17.94 32.99
CA ALA A 79 41.79 -18.91 32.85
C ALA A 79 40.51 -18.20 32.38
N HIS A 80 40.35 -18.08 31.07
CA HIS A 80 39.08 -17.73 30.48
C HIS A 80 38.16 -18.93 30.68
N ALA A 81 37.19 -18.81 31.57
CA ALA A 81 35.94 -19.55 31.44
C ALA A 81 35.37 -19.17 30.06
N VAL A 82 35.75 -19.95 29.05
CA VAL A 82 35.23 -19.83 27.69
C VAL A 82 33.75 -20.12 27.81
N LYS A 83 32.93 -19.06 27.85
CA LYS A 83 31.51 -19.18 27.50
C LYS A 83 31.54 -19.69 26.06
N ALA A 84 31.42 -21.00 25.90
CA ALA A 84 31.29 -21.62 24.60
C ALA A 84 30.07 -20.98 23.97
N SER A 85 30.31 -20.11 22.97
CA SER A 85 29.25 -19.68 22.07
C SER A 85 28.52 -20.94 21.63
N PRO A 86 27.17 -20.96 21.57
CA PRO A 86 26.46 -22.06 20.96
C PRO A 86 27.13 -22.35 19.63
N ARG A 87 27.66 -23.57 19.46
CA ARG A 87 28.24 -24.00 18.20
C ARG A 87 27.14 -23.80 17.15
N ASP A 88 27.52 -23.26 16.00
CA ASP A 88 26.59 -23.15 14.88
C ASP A 88 26.04 -24.56 14.61
N PRO A 89 24.72 -24.80 14.75
CA PRO A 89 24.13 -26.13 14.62
C PRO A 89 24.39 -26.73 13.23
N LEU A 90 24.70 -25.90 12.22
CA LEU A 90 25.09 -26.38 10.90
C LEU A 90 26.45 -27.10 10.91
N LEU A 91 27.32 -26.82 11.88
CA LEU A 91 28.61 -27.49 12.05
C LEU A 91 28.48 -28.84 12.76
N ASP A 92 27.34 -29.15 13.36
CA ASP A 92 27.08 -30.43 14.03
C ASP A 92 26.69 -31.54 13.03
N TYR A 93 26.26 -31.18 11.83
CA TYR A 93 25.85 -32.11 10.79
C TYR A 93 26.99 -32.43 9.81
N LYS A 94 27.09 -33.70 9.42
CA LYS A 94 27.98 -34.12 8.33
C LYS A 94 27.48 -33.54 7.00
N ARG A 95 28.39 -33.13 6.12
CA ARG A 95 28.10 -32.46 4.84
C ARG A 95 27.00 -33.13 3.99
N PRO A 96 26.93 -34.47 3.83
CA PRO A 96 25.84 -35.11 3.08
C PRO A 96 24.45 -34.84 3.67
N ARG A 97 24.32 -34.90 5.00
CA ARG A 97 23.06 -34.68 5.72
C ARG A 97 22.56 -33.24 5.59
N LEU A 98 23.47 -32.26 5.53
CA LEU A 98 23.10 -30.86 5.25
C LEU A 98 22.55 -30.67 3.83
N VAL A 99 23.09 -31.42 2.86
CA VAL A 99 22.62 -31.34 1.47
C VAL A 99 21.21 -31.91 1.34
N GLU A 100 20.93 -33.04 1.99
CA GLU A 100 19.58 -33.62 2.05
C GLU A 100 18.57 -32.65 2.67
N LEU A 101 18.87 -32.09 3.86
CA LEU A 101 18.02 -31.09 4.51
C LEU A 101 17.80 -29.84 3.65
N LEU A 102 18.82 -29.41 2.90
CA LEU A 102 18.68 -28.30 1.95
C LEU A 102 17.79 -28.64 0.76
N HIS A 103 17.82 -29.89 0.28
CA HIS A 103 16.93 -30.34 -0.78
C HIS A 103 15.48 -30.38 -0.28
N GLU A 104 15.24 -30.95 0.90
CA GLU A 104 13.92 -30.99 1.55
C GLU A 104 13.36 -29.58 1.79
N ALA A 105 14.15 -28.68 2.37
CA ALA A 105 13.72 -27.30 2.60
C ALA A 105 13.43 -26.54 1.29
N ARG A 106 14.14 -26.88 0.19
CA ARG A 106 13.88 -26.31 -1.13
C ARG A 106 12.58 -26.84 -1.72
N THR A 107 12.32 -28.15 -1.62
CA THR A 107 11.08 -28.74 -2.13
C THR A 107 9.87 -28.20 -1.38
N GLU A 108 9.93 -28.13 -0.05
CA GLU A 108 8.87 -27.56 0.78
C GLU A 108 8.57 -26.10 0.41
N ARG A 109 9.63 -25.29 0.22
CA ARG A 109 9.48 -23.90 -0.21
C ARG A 109 8.83 -23.80 -1.59
N ASP A 110 9.24 -24.64 -2.52
CA ASP A 110 8.75 -24.61 -3.90
C ASP A 110 7.28 -25.08 -3.97
N GLU A 111 6.92 -26.10 -3.19
CA GLU A 111 5.53 -26.55 -3.01
C GLU A 111 4.66 -25.47 -2.37
N ALA A 112 5.10 -24.85 -1.27
CA ALA A 112 4.39 -23.75 -0.64
C ALA A 112 4.18 -22.56 -1.60
N LYS A 113 5.18 -22.27 -2.45
CA LYS A 113 5.08 -21.23 -3.47
C LYS A 113 4.09 -21.60 -4.56
N GLN A 114 3.99 -22.87 -4.95
CA GLN A 114 2.99 -23.34 -5.91
C GLN A 114 1.58 -23.26 -5.32
N GLN A 115 1.39 -23.74 -4.09
CA GLN A 115 0.11 -23.64 -3.39
C GLN A 115 -0.35 -22.20 -3.24
N ALA A 116 0.56 -21.29 -2.85
CA ALA A 116 0.24 -19.87 -2.74
C ALA A 116 -0.14 -19.24 -4.10
N ARG A 117 0.41 -19.71 -5.21
CA ARG A 117 0.02 -19.25 -6.56
C ARG A 117 -1.37 -19.73 -6.93
N VAL A 118 -1.67 -21.01 -6.69
CA VAL A 118 -2.99 -21.60 -6.97
C VAL A 118 -4.06 -20.89 -6.12
N ALA A 119 -3.83 -20.75 -4.81
CA ALA A 119 -4.75 -20.04 -3.92
C ALA A 119 -4.99 -18.59 -4.34
N ARG A 120 -3.96 -17.88 -4.83
CA ARG A 120 -4.12 -16.53 -5.39
C ARG A 120 -4.99 -16.53 -6.63
N THR A 121 -4.75 -17.43 -7.58
CA THR A 121 -5.55 -17.49 -8.81
C THR A 121 -7.00 -17.87 -8.52
N GLU A 122 -7.25 -18.75 -7.57
CA GLU A 122 -8.61 -19.11 -7.14
C GLU A 122 -9.31 -17.92 -6.48
N ALA A 123 -8.63 -17.20 -5.59
CA ALA A 123 -9.16 -15.99 -4.97
C ALA A 123 -9.45 -14.88 -6.00
N GLU A 124 -8.58 -14.70 -6.99
CA GLU A 124 -8.80 -13.75 -8.08
C GLU A 124 -10.01 -14.12 -8.94
N GLN A 125 -10.20 -15.40 -9.24
CA GLN A 125 -11.37 -15.89 -9.97
C GLN A 125 -12.67 -15.70 -9.17
N GLN A 126 -12.65 -15.98 -7.87
CA GLN A 126 -13.79 -15.77 -6.98
C GLN A 126 -14.15 -14.29 -6.90
N ALA A 127 -13.17 -13.41 -6.69
CA ALA A 127 -13.39 -11.96 -6.66
C ALA A 127 -13.94 -11.43 -7.99
N TYR A 128 -13.47 -11.98 -9.11
CA TYR A 128 -14.01 -11.65 -10.43
C TYR A 128 -15.47 -12.11 -10.57
N ALA A 129 -15.80 -13.34 -10.17
CA ALA A 129 -17.16 -13.85 -10.22
C ALA A 129 -18.12 -12.99 -9.38
N GLU A 130 -17.76 -12.68 -8.13
CA GLU A 130 -18.54 -11.80 -7.24
C GLU A 130 -18.77 -10.42 -7.86
N ARG A 131 -17.73 -9.83 -8.47
CA ARG A 131 -17.85 -8.56 -9.16
C ARG A 131 -18.83 -8.63 -10.33
N THR A 132 -18.73 -9.67 -11.17
CA THR A 132 -19.64 -9.83 -12.31
C THR A 132 -21.09 -10.03 -11.86
N GLU A 133 -21.32 -10.75 -10.76
CA GLU A 133 -22.66 -10.90 -10.18
C GLU A 133 -23.22 -9.57 -9.70
N LEU A 134 -22.41 -8.77 -8.99
CA LEU A 134 -22.82 -7.45 -8.53
C LEU A 134 -23.13 -6.51 -9.69
N GLU A 135 -22.30 -6.49 -10.72
CA GLU A 135 -22.53 -5.72 -11.93
C GLU A 135 -23.84 -6.15 -12.61
N HIS A 136 -24.12 -7.45 -12.71
CA HIS A 136 -25.38 -7.94 -13.27
C HIS A 136 -26.60 -7.50 -12.44
N ARG A 137 -26.54 -7.64 -11.11
CA ARG A 137 -27.61 -7.20 -10.20
C ARG A 137 -27.86 -5.70 -10.30
N TYR A 138 -26.80 -4.90 -10.40
CA TYR A 138 -26.89 -3.46 -10.58
C TYR A 138 -27.57 -3.08 -11.90
N HIS A 139 -27.17 -3.70 -13.01
CA HIS A 139 -27.80 -3.45 -14.31
C HIS A 139 -29.28 -3.82 -14.32
N LYS A 140 -29.64 -4.95 -13.68
CA LYS A 140 -31.04 -5.36 -13.53
C LYS A 140 -31.85 -4.33 -12.75
N LEU A 141 -31.33 -3.86 -11.61
CA LEU A 141 -31.99 -2.84 -10.80
C LEU A 141 -32.17 -1.52 -11.57
N LEU A 142 -31.17 -1.12 -12.35
CA LEU A 142 -31.25 0.07 -13.18
C LEU A 142 -32.34 -0.05 -14.26
N GLN A 143 -32.44 -1.22 -14.88
CA GLN A 143 -33.48 -1.51 -15.87
C GLN A 143 -34.88 -1.47 -15.24
N GLU A 144 -35.06 -2.09 -14.07
CA GLU A 144 -36.31 -2.05 -13.32
C GLU A 144 -36.70 -0.61 -12.96
N HIS A 145 -35.75 0.19 -12.47
CA HIS A 145 -35.98 1.60 -12.16
C HIS A 145 -36.40 2.42 -13.39
N ALA A 146 -35.74 2.21 -14.53
CA ALA A 146 -36.12 2.87 -15.78
C ALA A 146 -37.53 2.47 -16.23
N GLN A 147 -37.90 1.19 -16.12
CA GLN A 147 -39.24 0.71 -16.43
C GLN A 147 -40.29 1.33 -15.49
N CYS A 148 -40.02 1.42 -14.19
CA CYS A 148 -40.87 2.12 -13.24
C CYS A 148 -41.05 3.60 -13.59
N GLY A 149 -39.98 4.29 -14.02
CA GLY A 149 -40.09 5.68 -14.48
C GLY A 149 -41.04 5.84 -15.67
N VAL A 150 -40.96 4.93 -16.65
CA VAL A 150 -41.87 4.93 -17.81
C VAL A 150 -43.32 4.65 -17.41
N THR A 151 -43.56 3.72 -16.48
CA THR A 151 -44.92 3.43 -16.02
C THR A 151 -45.53 4.59 -15.23
N ILE A 152 -44.74 5.27 -14.38
CA ILE A 152 -45.16 6.47 -13.66
C ILE A 152 -45.57 7.56 -14.66
N ALA A 153 -44.70 7.89 -15.62
CA ALA A 153 -45.00 8.91 -16.62
C ALA A 153 -46.27 8.59 -17.43
N ARG A 154 -46.50 7.32 -17.74
CA ARG A 154 -47.73 6.87 -18.42
C ARG A 154 -48.97 7.08 -17.55
N LEU A 155 -48.90 6.75 -16.26
CA LEU A 155 -50.02 6.93 -15.33
C LEU A 155 -50.33 8.42 -15.11
N GLU A 156 -49.30 9.26 -14.98
CA GLU A 156 -49.45 10.71 -14.88
C GLU A 156 -50.13 11.30 -16.12
N ALA A 157 -49.75 10.85 -17.32
CA ALA A 157 -50.41 11.26 -18.56
C ALA A 157 -51.90 10.86 -18.57
N GLN A 158 -52.22 9.61 -18.19
CA GLN A 158 -53.62 9.15 -18.09
C GLN A 158 -54.42 9.95 -17.06
N GLN A 159 -53.81 10.29 -15.93
CA GLN A 159 -54.43 11.11 -14.90
C GLN A 159 -54.72 12.53 -15.41
N ALA A 160 -53.79 13.14 -16.13
CA ALA A 160 -53.96 14.46 -16.73
C ALA A 160 -55.08 14.46 -17.79
N GLU A 161 -55.13 13.44 -18.65
CA GLU A 161 -56.22 13.25 -19.62
C GLU A 161 -57.59 13.15 -18.94
N PHE A 162 -57.68 12.36 -17.87
CA PHE A 162 -58.92 12.20 -17.10
C PHE A 162 -59.33 13.51 -16.42
N GLN A 163 -58.40 14.26 -15.84
CA GLN A 163 -58.68 15.56 -15.23
C GLN A 163 -59.20 16.55 -16.29
N ALA A 164 -58.53 16.64 -17.44
CA ALA A 164 -58.97 17.49 -18.53
C ALA A 164 -60.36 17.11 -19.06
N PHE A 165 -60.67 15.81 -19.14
CA PHE A 165 -62.01 15.32 -19.48
C PHE A 165 -63.05 15.79 -18.44
N MET A 166 -62.78 15.61 -17.15
CA MET A 166 -63.69 16.02 -16.09
C MET A 166 -63.91 17.54 -16.05
N GLU A 167 -62.90 18.34 -16.33
CA GLU A 167 -63.03 19.80 -16.45
C GLU A 167 -63.93 20.21 -17.62
N ARG A 168 -63.75 19.57 -18.79
CA ARG A 168 -64.62 19.79 -19.96
C ARG A 168 -66.06 19.40 -19.65
N PHE A 169 -66.26 18.25 -19.02
CA PHE A 169 -67.59 17.76 -18.64
C PHE A 169 -68.30 18.72 -17.66
N ARG A 170 -67.62 19.14 -16.60
CA ARG A 170 -68.14 20.14 -15.65
C ARG A 170 -68.46 21.47 -16.32
N SER A 171 -67.61 21.91 -17.25
CA SER A 171 -67.82 23.16 -18.00
C SER A 171 -69.03 23.06 -18.93
N ALA A 172 -69.26 21.91 -19.56
CA ALA A 172 -70.43 21.65 -20.39
C ALA A 172 -71.72 21.68 -19.57
N LEU A 173 -71.76 20.99 -18.43
CA LEU A 173 -72.91 20.99 -17.52
C LEU A 173 -73.28 22.41 -17.07
N ARG A 174 -72.30 23.22 -16.65
CA ARG A 174 -72.55 24.62 -16.25
C ARG A 174 -73.17 25.45 -17.37
N LYS A 175 -72.76 25.23 -18.62
CA LYS A 175 -73.33 25.94 -19.77
C LYS A 175 -74.77 25.52 -20.03
N GLU A 176 -75.09 24.24 -19.89
CA GLU A 176 -76.47 23.75 -20.02
C GLU A 176 -77.37 24.33 -18.92
N GLU A 177 -76.89 24.37 -17.67
CA GLU A 177 -77.63 24.97 -16.55
C GLU A 177 -77.92 26.47 -16.72
N HIS A 178 -77.01 27.24 -17.34
CA HIS A 178 -77.18 28.69 -17.50
C HIS A 178 -78.00 29.09 -18.74
N ASN A 179 -78.24 28.16 -19.68
CA ASN A 179 -79.00 28.41 -20.91
C ASN A 179 -80.49 28.00 -20.78
N GLN A 180 -80.92 27.52 -19.61
CA GLN A 180 -82.32 27.23 -19.26
C GLN A 180 -82.92 28.38 -18.45
#